data_AF-A0A4V1VJ81-F1
#
_entry.id   AF-A0A4V1VJ81-F1
#
_cell.length_a   1.000
_cell.length_b   1.000
_cell.length_c   1.000
_cell.angle_alpha   90.00
_cell.angle_beta   90.00
_cell.angle_gamma   90.00
#
_symmetry.space_group_name_H-M   'P 1'
#
loop_
_entity.id
_entity.type
_entity.pdbx_description
1 polymer ?
#
loop_
_entity_poly.entity_id
_entity_poly.type
_entity_poly.pdbx_seq_one_letter_code
_entity_poly.pdbx_strand_id
1 'polypeptide(L)'
;MSSRRQLRLGAFMRPVSIHTGAWRYPGAFPDANFNFAHYKRFIQTLERGRFDAFFMADHLALLNMPVEALKRSHTVSSFDPLTLLPALAAVTEHIGLIATASTTYNEP
;
A
#
# COMPACT_ATOMS: atom_id res chain seq x y z
N MET A 1 8.82 -37.36 1.58
CA MET A 1 9.32 -36.41 2.61
C MET A 1 8.50 -35.13 2.52
N SER A 2 7.86 -34.70 3.61
CA SER A 2 7.14 -33.42 3.62
C SER A 2 8.16 -32.28 3.54
N SER A 3 8.01 -31.38 2.56
CA SER A 3 8.91 -30.22 2.42
C SER A 3 8.88 -29.36 3.69
N ARG A 4 10.03 -28.78 4.06
CA ARG A 4 10.12 -27.90 5.23
C ARG A 4 9.31 -26.64 4.93
N ARG A 5 8.21 -26.45 5.66
CA ARG A 5 7.36 -25.25 5.55
C ARG A 5 8.15 -23.99 5.92
N GLN A 6 8.02 -22.95 5.12
CA GLN A 6 8.56 -21.62 5.38
C GLN A 6 7.42 -20.64 5.68
N LEU A 7 7.66 -19.71 6.59
CA LEU A 7 6.74 -18.60 6.84
C LEU A 7 6.71 -17.69 5.61
N ARG A 8 5.52 -17.30 5.18
CA ARG A 8 5.32 -16.32 4.11
C ARG A 8 5.14 -14.93 4.70
N LEU A 9 5.81 -13.95 4.14
CA LEU A 9 5.80 -12.57 4.62
C LEU A 9 5.06 -11.66 3.64
N GLY A 10 3.93 -11.13 4.08
CA GLY A 10 3.15 -10.13 3.35
C GLY A 10 3.35 -8.74 3.95
N ALA A 11 3.61 -7.74 3.12
CA ALA A 11 3.65 -6.35 3.52
C ALA A 11 2.29 -5.71 3.30
N PHE A 12 1.65 -5.25 4.38
CA PHE A 12 0.36 -4.60 4.33
C PHE A 12 0.48 -3.08 4.33
N MET A 13 -0.20 -2.43 3.40
CA MET A 13 -0.28 -0.97 3.32
C MET A 13 -1.74 -0.51 3.09
N ARG A 14 -2.16 0.48 3.86
CA ARG A 14 -3.40 1.23 3.69
C ARG A 14 -3.20 2.74 3.90
N PRO A 15 -2.99 3.54 2.85
CA PRO A 15 -1.83 3.56 1.95
C PRO A 15 -0.49 3.37 2.70
N VAL A 16 0.44 4.33 2.78
CA VAL A 16 1.81 4.00 3.26
C VAL A 16 1.92 3.68 4.76
N SER A 17 0.87 3.89 5.56
CA SER A 17 0.83 3.54 6.98
C SER A 17 -0.61 3.39 7.49
N ILE A 18 -0.80 2.51 8.48
CA ILE A 18 -2.08 2.36 9.20
C ILE A 18 -2.24 3.35 10.37
N HIS A 19 -1.16 4.00 10.79
CA HIS A 19 -1.17 4.87 11.97
C HIS A 19 -1.55 6.30 11.58
N THR A 20 -2.65 6.82 12.12
CA THR A 20 -3.26 8.12 11.75
C THR A 20 -2.30 9.31 11.78
N GLY A 21 -1.31 9.29 12.67
CA GLY A 21 -0.29 10.33 12.83
C GLY A 21 1.08 10.04 12.22
N ALA A 22 1.26 8.95 11.45
CA ALA A 22 2.58 8.53 10.97
C ALA A 22 3.33 9.63 10.20
N TRP A 23 2.60 10.39 9.38
CA TRP A 23 3.13 11.50 8.57
C TRP A 23 3.78 12.63 9.38
N ARG A 24 3.49 12.74 10.68
CA ARG A 24 4.02 13.80 11.57
C ARG A 24 5.37 13.45 12.19
N TYR A 25 5.80 12.18 12.08
CA TYR A 25 7.07 11.76 12.65
C TYR A 25 8.23 12.45 11.89
N PRO A 26 9.25 13.01 12.58
CA PRO A 26 10.35 13.76 11.94
C PRO A 26 11.18 13.00 10.89
N GLY A 27 11.03 11.68 10.76
CA GLY A 27 11.65 10.86 9.71
C GLY A 27 10.66 10.19 8.75
N ALA A 28 9.37 10.54 8.81
CA ALA A 28 8.36 10.00 7.90
C ALA A 28 8.38 10.73 6.55
N PHE A 29 7.61 10.20 5.61
CA PHE A 29 7.38 10.78 4.29
C PHE A 29 5.94 11.32 4.23
N PRO A 30 5.72 12.63 4.47
CA PRO A 30 4.37 13.18 4.61
C PRO A 30 3.54 13.15 3.32
N ASP A 31 4.20 13.15 2.17
CA ASP A 31 3.63 13.15 0.82
C ASP A 31 3.53 11.74 0.20
N ALA A 32 3.90 10.69 0.94
CA ALA A 32 4.13 9.38 0.36
C ALA A 32 2.91 8.75 -0.30
N ASN A 33 1.69 9.13 0.09
CA ASN A 33 0.45 8.66 -0.55
C ASN A 33 0.31 9.07 -2.02
N PHE A 34 1.09 10.07 -2.46
CA PHE A 34 1.09 10.59 -3.83
C PHE A 34 2.49 10.69 -4.43
N ASN A 35 3.50 10.13 -3.78
CA ASN A 35 4.88 10.17 -4.24
C ASN A 35 5.34 8.77 -4.68
N PHE A 36 5.36 8.55 -5.99
CA PHE A 36 5.78 7.28 -6.57
C PHE A 36 7.22 6.89 -6.21
N ALA A 37 8.14 7.85 -6.07
CA ALA A 37 9.52 7.55 -5.70
C ALA A 37 9.62 6.90 -4.31
N HIS A 38 8.74 7.29 -3.38
CA HIS A 38 8.62 6.63 -2.08
C HIS A 38 8.12 5.20 -2.21
N TYR A 39 7.04 4.96 -2.97
CA TYR A 39 6.56 3.60 -3.23
C TYR A 39 7.60 2.71 -3.91
N LYS A 40 8.32 3.22 -4.92
CA LYS A 40 9.44 2.52 -5.55
C LYS A 40 10.50 2.12 -4.53
N ARG A 41 10.89 3.03 -3.64
CA ARG A 41 11.85 2.73 -2.57
C ARG A 41 11.32 1.68 -1.60
N PHE A 42 10.04 1.73 -1.25
CA PHE A 42 9.43 0.76 -0.32
C PHE A 42 9.36 -0.63 -0.94
N ILE A 43 8.84 -0.76 -2.17
CA ILE A 43 8.70 -2.07 -2.81
C ILE A 43 10.06 -2.73 -3.06
N GLN A 44 11.07 -1.96 -3.50
CA GLN A 44 12.43 -2.48 -3.66
C GLN A 44 13.05 -2.90 -2.32
N THR A 45 12.65 -2.27 -1.22
CA THR A 45 13.11 -2.66 0.12
C THR A 45 12.47 -3.97 0.58
N LEU A 46 11.16 -4.14 0.32
CA LEU A 46 10.45 -5.38 0.60
C LEU A 46 11.00 -6.55 -0.22
N GLU A 47 11.28 -6.34 -1.50
CA GLU A 47 11.84 -7.35 -2.40
C GLU A 47 13.27 -7.77 -2.00
N ARG A 48 14.14 -6.81 -1.65
CA ARG A 48 15.44 -7.12 -1.05
C ARG A 48 15.28 -7.92 0.25
N GLY A 49 14.23 -7.63 1.03
CA GLY A 49 13.87 -8.34 2.25
C GLY A 49 13.19 -9.70 2.05
N ARG A 50 13.03 -10.17 0.79
CA ARG A 50 12.38 -11.45 0.44
C ARG A 50 10.93 -11.56 0.93
N PHE A 51 10.21 -10.45 0.99
CA PHE A 51 8.76 -10.50 1.16
C PHE A 51 8.11 -11.18 -0.05
N ASP A 52 7.14 -12.04 0.23
CA ASP A 52 6.43 -12.78 -0.82
C ASP A 52 5.43 -11.88 -1.55
N ALA A 53 4.82 -10.92 -0.85
CA ALA A 53 3.82 -10.05 -1.44
C ALA A 53 3.75 -8.67 -0.80
N PHE A 54 3.39 -7.70 -1.62
CA PHE A 54 2.89 -6.39 -1.24
C PHE A 54 1.38 -6.33 -1.47
N PHE A 55 0.63 -6.04 -0.40
CA PHE A 55 -0.82 -5.92 -0.44
C PHE A 55 -1.24 -4.47 -0.18
N MET A 56 -1.92 -3.89 -1.17
CA MET A 56 -2.48 -2.55 -1.08
C MET A 56 -3.99 -2.62 -0.82
N ALA A 57 -4.40 -2.18 0.37
CA ALA A 57 -5.80 -1.97 0.69
C ALA A 57 -6.31 -0.67 0.07
N ASP A 58 -7.57 -0.70 -0.33
CA ASP A 58 -8.26 0.42 -0.94
C ASP A 58 -9.69 0.59 -0.41
N HIS A 59 -10.24 1.80 -0.58
CA HIS A 59 -11.61 2.16 -0.26
C HIS A 59 -12.15 3.16 -1.28
N LEU A 60 -13.36 2.91 -1.77
CA LEU A 60 -14.00 3.74 -2.79
C LEU A 60 -14.86 4.88 -2.22
N ALA A 61 -14.75 5.13 -0.90
CA ALA A 61 -15.47 6.19 -0.21
C ALA A 61 -14.62 6.74 0.93
N LEU A 62 -14.76 8.02 1.23
CA LEU A 62 -14.09 8.64 2.38
C LEU A 62 -14.48 7.94 3.68
N LEU A 63 -13.54 7.87 4.62
CA LEU A 63 -13.81 7.36 5.95
C LEU A 63 -14.96 8.14 6.60
N ASN A 64 -15.91 7.44 7.21
CA ASN A 64 -17.04 8.05 7.90
C ASN A 64 -16.57 8.74 9.19
N MET A 65 -16.09 9.97 9.05
CA MET A 65 -15.46 10.77 10.09
C MET A 65 -15.95 12.22 10.01
N PRO A 66 -15.89 13.00 11.12
CA PRO A 66 -16.16 14.43 11.07
C PRO A 66 -15.28 15.14 10.03
N VAL A 67 -15.84 16.12 9.32
CA VAL A 67 -15.12 16.88 8.28
C VAL A 67 -13.82 17.49 8.81
N GLU A 68 -13.83 17.99 10.06
CA GLU A 68 -12.64 18.55 10.71
C GLU A 68 -11.54 17.51 10.98
N ALA A 69 -11.90 16.24 11.14
CA ALA A 69 -10.95 15.14 11.25
C ALA A 69 -10.43 14.72 9.86
N LEU A 70 -11.31 14.68 8.85
CA LEU A 70 -10.92 14.39 7.46
C LEU A 70 -9.87 15.39 6.96
N LYS A 71 -10.06 16.70 7.18
CA LYS A 71 -9.08 17.75 6.81
C LYS A 71 -7.67 17.54 7.37
N ARG A 72 -7.52 16.74 8.44
CA ARG A 72 -6.24 16.46 9.11
C ARG A 72 -5.80 15.01 8.95
N SER A 73 -6.55 14.20 8.20
CA SER A 73 -6.21 12.83 7.91
C SER A 73 -5.28 12.78 6.69
N HIS A 74 -4.20 12.01 6.82
CA HIS A 74 -3.30 11.77 5.68
C HIS A 74 -3.84 10.68 4.76
N THR A 75 -4.85 9.89 5.17
CA THR A 75 -5.39 8.76 4.40
C THR A 75 -6.72 9.07 3.70
N VAL A 76 -7.01 10.35 3.42
CA VAL A 76 -8.26 10.76 2.75
C VAL A 76 -8.29 10.31 1.29
N SER A 77 -7.13 10.24 0.67
CA SER A 77 -6.94 9.77 -0.71
C SER A 77 -5.51 9.28 -0.89
N SER A 78 -5.29 8.47 -1.91
CA SER A 78 -3.99 7.92 -2.33
C SER A 78 -4.08 7.48 -3.79
N PHE A 79 -3.01 6.91 -4.33
CA PHE A 79 -3.06 6.21 -5.61
C PHE A 79 -4.13 5.11 -5.64
N ASP A 80 -4.67 4.87 -6.84
CA ASP A 80 -5.51 3.72 -7.15
C ASP A 80 -4.62 2.46 -7.34
N PRO A 81 -4.94 1.31 -6.71
CA PRO A 81 -4.11 0.10 -6.80
C PRO A 81 -3.94 -0.43 -8.22
N LEU A 82 -4.97 -0.33 -9.07
CA LEU A 82 -4.93 -0.84 -10.45
C LEU A 82 -4.05 0.03 -11.36
N THR A 83 -3.69 1.24 -10.93
CA THR A 83 -2.69 2.08 -11.60
C THR A 83 -1.30 1.96 -10.97
N LEU A 84 -1.20 1.96 -9.64
CA LEU A 84 0.08 1.94 -8.94
C LEU A 84 0.80 0.60 -9.06
N LEU A 85 0.09 -0.52 -8.91
CA LEU A 85 0.74 -1.83 -8.91
C LEU A 85 1.40 -2.17 -10.26
N PRO A 86 0.79 -1.92 -11.44
CA PRO A 86 1.49 -2.05 -12.71
C PRO A 86 2.76 -1.20 -12.82
N ALA A 87 2.74 0.02 -12.27
CA ALA A 87 3.94 0.88 -12.26
C ALA A 87 5.04 0.31 -11.34
N LEU A 88 4.69 -0.32 -10.22
CA LEU A 88 5.64 -1.00 -9.34
C LEU A 88 6.17 -2.30 -9.96
N ALA A 89 5.35 -3.02 -10.72
CA ALA A 89 5.76 -4.23 -11.42
C ALA A 89 6.93 -3.96 -12.38
N ALA A 90 6.99 -2.78 -13.01
CA ALA A 90 8.09 -2.38 -13.89
C ALA A 90 9.44 -2.19 -13.18
N VAL A 91 9.48 -2.19 -11.85
CA VAL A 91 10.69 -1.94 -11.03
C VAL A 91 10.97 -3.05 -10.00
N THR A 92 10.31 -4.20 -10.15
CA THR A 92 10.45 -5.41 -9.31
C THR A 92 10.42 -6.68 -10.16
N GLU A 93 10.92 -7.79 -9.65
CA GLU A 93 11.06 -9.06 -10.40
C GLU A 93 10.29 -10.24 -9.78
N HIS A 94 10.15 -10.28 -8.45
CA HIS A 94 9.70 -11.47 -7.73
C HIS A 94 8.57 -11.23 -6.73
N ILE A 95 8.52 -10.06 -6.10
CA ILE A 95 7.51 -9.77 -5.09
C ILE A 95 6.11 -9.72 -5.72
N GLY A 96 5.15 -10.47 -5.16
CA GLY A 96 3.76 -10.46 -5.61
C GLY A 96 3.10 -9.11 -5.34
N LEU A 97 2.22 -8.67 -6.24
CA LEU A 97 1.49 -7.39 -6.12
C LEU A 97 -0.01 -7.70 -6.03
N ILE A 98 -0.62 -7.38 -4.89
CA ILE A 98 -2.02 -7.74 -4.59
C ILE A 98 -2.83 -6.45 -4.44
N ALA A 99 -3.84 -6.29 -5.29
CA ALA A 99 -4.81 -5.19 -5.25
C ALA A 99 -6.09 -5.58 -4.51
N THR A 100 -6.73 -4.60 -3.89
CA THR A 100 -8.15 -4.67 -3.51
C THR A 100 -8.99 -4.12 -4.66
N ALA A 101 -10.02 -4.85 -5.08
CA ALA A 101 -11.01 -4.38 -6.05
C ALA A 101 -12.41 -4.76 -5.56
N SER A 102 -13.36 -3.81 -5.63
CA SER A 102 -14.74 -4.04 -5.19
C SER A 102 -15.58 -4.65 -6.30
N THR A 103 -16.32 -5.70 -5.99
CA THR A 103 -17.32 -6.31 -6.89
C THR A 103 -18.64 -5.52 -6.94
N THR A 104 -18.80 -4.49 -6.12
CA THR A 104 -20.02 -3.66 -6.10
C THR A 104 -20.06 -2.67 -7.26
N TYR A 105 -18.89 -2.17 -7.69
CA TYR A 105 -18.78 -1.06 -8.63
C TYR A 105 -18.03 -1.39 -9.91
N ASN A 106 -17.34 -2.53 -9.97
CA ASN A 106 -16.60 -2.97 -11.14
C ASN A 106 -17.34 -4.09 -11.85
N GLU A 107 -17.40 -4.02 -13.18
CA GLU A 107 -17.77 -5.14 -14.04
C GLU A 107 -16.64 -6.20 -14.05
N PRO A 108 -16.97 -7.48 -14.24
CA PRO A 108 -15.99 -8.56 -14.32
C PRO A 108 -15.19 -8.58 -15.63
#